data_AF-A0AAW7I321-F1
#
_entry.id   AF-A0AAW7I321-F1
#
_cell.length_a   1.000
_cell.length_b   1.000
_cell.length_c   1.000
_cell.angle_alpha   90.00
_cell.angle_beta   90.00
_cell.angle_gamma   90.00
#
_symmetry.space_group_name_H-M   'P 1'
#
loop_
_entity.id
_entity.type
_entity.pdbx_description
1 polymer ?
#
loop_
_entity_poly.entity_id
_entity_poly.type
_entity_poly.pdbx_seq_one_letter_code
_entity_poly.pdbx_strand_id
1 'polypeptide(L)'
;MKLTAYQRRQVDYVKANMPGMVTRQHKGMSRAAVKAAKAEDDQKAMAWLDRTVPRWREGKPPKTNKIYVTVRKDDKDEDDEY
;
A
#
# COMPACT_ATOMS: atom_id res chain seq x y z
N MET A 1 15.21 -7.07 11.06
CA MET A 1 15.71 -6.59 9.74
C MET A 1 15.19 -5.17 9.52
N LYS A 2 16.03 -4.20 9.12
CA LYS A 2 15.60 -2.81 8.89
C LYS A 2 15.15 -2.68 7.43
N LEU A 3 13.87 -2.37 7.20
CA LEU A 3 13.33 -2.16 5.84
C LEU A 3 13.90 -0.87 5.22
N THR A 4 14.13 -0.88 3.91
CA THR A 4 14.43 0.34 3.16
C THR A 4 13.19 1.24 3.08
N ALA A 5 13.38 2.52 2.74
CA ALA A 5 12.26 3.46 2.57
C ALA A 5 11.25 2.97 1.52
N TYR A 6 11.72 2.36 0.44
CA TYR A 6 10.87 1.81 -0.61
C TYR A 6 10.05 0.61 -0.12
N GLN A 7 10.68 -0.35 0.56
CA GLN A 7 9.99 -1.50 1.15
C GLN A 7 8.95 -1.06 2.17
N ARG A 8 9.26 -0.02 2.95
CA ARG A 8 8.31 0.51 3.93
C ARG A 8 7.07 1.10 3.26
N ARG A 9 7.24 1.82 2.14
CA ARG A 9 6.11 2.32 1.33
C ARG A 9 5.25 1.18 0.78
N GLN A 10 5.84 0.05 0.37
CA GLN A 10 5.06 -1.10 -0.08
C GLN A 10 4.26 -1.72 1.07
N VAL A 11 4.86 -1.87 2.25
CA VAL A 11 4.17 -2.34 3.45
C VAL A 11 3.02 -1.40 3.82
N ASP A 12 3.26 -0.09 3.85
CA ASP A 12 2.23 0.90 4.16
C ASP A 12 1.10 0.91 3.12
N TYR A 13 1.44 0.76 1.83
CA TYR A 13 0.45 0.62 0.76
C TYR A 13 -0.44 -0.61 0.95
N VAL A 14 0.16 -1.76 1.25
CA VAL A 14 -0.57 -2.99 1.52
C VAL A 14 -1.45 -2.84 2.76
N LYS A 15 -0.95 -2.19 3.82
CA LYS A 15 -1.72 -1.94 5.04
C LYS A 15 -2.94 -1.03 4.81
N ALA A 16 -2.82 -0.06 3.92
CA ALA A 16 -3.92 0.84 3.60
C ALA A 16 -5.03 0.15 2.79
N ASN A 17 -4.71 -0.92 2.05
CA ASN A 17 -5.63 -1.58 1.13
C ASN A 17 -6.12 -2.96 1.59
N MET A 18 -5.50 -3.57 2.63
CA MET A 18 -5.94 -4.86 3.13
C MET A 18 -7.11 -4.72 4.13
N PRO A 19 -8.20 -5.50 3.96
CA PRO A 19 -9.30 -5.53 4.93
C PRO A 19 -8.83 -6.12 6.26
N GLY A 20 -9.30 -5.55 7.38
CA GLY A 20 -9.03 -6.05 8.73
C GLY A 20 -7.74 -5.56 9.39
N MET A 21 -7.02 -4.63 8.77
CA MET A 21 -5.91 -3.93 9.43
C MET A 21 -6.39 -2.72 10.23
N VAL A 22 -5.66 -2.37 11.29
CA VAL A 22 -6.01 -1.25 12.17
C VAL A 22 -5.67 0.06 11.48
N THR A 23 -6.65 0.64 10.79
CA THR A 23 -6.52 1.94 10.11
C THR A 23 -6.63 3.12 11.08
N ARG A 24 -7.23 2.93 12.26
CA ARG A 24 -7.49 3.99 13.24
C ARG A 24 -7.33 3.52 14.68
N GLN A 25 -6.81 4.39 15.54
CA GLN A 25 -6.80 4.16 16.98
C GLN A 25 -8.23 4.18 17.51
N HIS A 26 -8.68 3.09 18.13
CA HIS A 26 -9.98 3.04 18.79
C HIS A 26 -9.92 3.70 20.18
N LYS A 27 -11.02 4.37 20.56
CA LYS A 27 -11.16 5.02 21.88
C LYS A 27 -11.01 3.95 22.97
N GLY A 28 -9.95 4.07 23.80
CA GLY A 28 -9.64 3.12 24.86
C GLY A 28 -8.39 2.26 24.63
N MET A 29 -7.78 2.28 23.43
CA MET A 29 -6.50 1.59 23.23
C MET A 29 -5.34 2.37 23.86
N SER A 30 -4.59 1.69 24.74
CA SER A 30 -3.33 2.21 25.28
C SER A 30 -2.31 2.39 24.14
N ARG A 31 -1.37 3.33 24.31
CA ARG A 31 -0.28 3.53 23.34
C ARG A 31 0.50 2.24 23.07
N ALA A 32 0.67 1.39 24.07
CA ALA A 32 1.32 0.09 23.95
C ALA A 32 0.50 -0.87 23.07
N ALA A 33 -0.81 -0.94 23.27
CA ALA A 33 -1.71 -1.77 22.46
C ALA A 33 -1.72 -1.32 20.99
N VAL A 34 -1.74 -0.01 20.72
CA VAL A 34 -1.62 0.52 19.34
C VAL A 34 -0.28 0.13 18.71
N LYS A 35 0.81 0.17 19.47
CA LYS A 35 2.13 -0.22 18.97
C LYS A 35 2.19 -1.71 18.63
N ALA A 36 1.62 -2.57 19.48
CA ALA A 36 1.55 -4.01 19.25
C ALA A 36 0.70 -4.34 18.02
N ALA A 37 -0.50 -3.78 17.91
CA ALA A 37 -1.38 -3.96 16.75
C ALA A 37 -0.70 -3.52 15.43
N LYS A 38 -0.02 -2.38 15.44
CA LYS A 38 0.74 -1.92 14.26
C LYS A 38 1.88 -2.87 13.88
N ALA A 39 2.52 -3.50 14.85
CA ALA A 39 3.59 -4.48 14.58
C ALA A 39 3.03 -5.78 13.99
N GLU A 40 1.87 -6.24 14.47
CA GLU A 40 1.16 -7.38 13.88
C GLU A 40 0.71 -7.08 12.43
N ASP A 41 0.18 -5.89 12.19
CA ASP A 41 -0.22 -5.47 10.84
C ASP A 41 0.98 -5.34 9.89
N ASP A 42 2.12 -4.81 10.37
CA ASP A 42 3.37 -4.80 9.62
C ASP A 42 3.77 -6.24 9.22
N GLN A 43 3.67 -7.22 10.14
CA GLN A 43 3.98 -8.62 9.83
C GLN A 43 3.02 -9.24 8.81
N LYS A 44 1.71 -9.00 8.95
CA LYS A 44 0.71 -9.47 7.97
C LYS A 44 0.95 -8.90 6.58
N ALA A 45 1.27 -7.62 6.49
CA ALA A 45 1.58 -6.95 5.24
C ALA A 45 2.87 -7.51 4.60
N MET A 46 3.92 -7.72 5.40
CA MET A 46 5.16 -8.36 4.91
C MET A 46 4.92 -9.80 4.45
N ALA A 47 4.13 -10.59 5.18
CA ALA A 47 3.79 -11.96 4.80
C ALA A 47 2.97 -12.02 3.50
N TRP A 48 2.05 -11.06 3.31
CA TRP A 48 1.33 -10.93 2.04
C TRP A 48 2.31 -10.61 0.91
N LEU A 49 3.18 -9.61 1.08
CA LEU A 49 4.18 -9.24 0.08
C LEU A 49 5.14 -10.40 -0.25
N ASP A 50 5.57 -11.16 0.75
CA ASP A 50 6.41 -12.35 0.56
C ASP A 50 5.72 -13.42 -0.30
N ARG A 51 4.39 -13.54 -0.18
CA ARG A 51 3.60 -14.48 -0.97
C ARG A 51 3.27 -13.97 -2.38
N THR A 52 2.96 -12.69 -2.53
CA THR A 52 2.33 -12.15 -3.76
C THR A 52 3.25 -11.33 -4.63
N VAL A 53 4.31 -10.72 -4.08
CA VAL A 53 5.21 -9.84 -4.82
C VAL A 53 6.60 -10.46 -4.84
N PRO A 54 6.95 -11.21 -5.90
CA PRO A 54 8.30 -11.73 -6.06
C PRO A 54 9.33 -10.61 -5.96
N ARG A 55 10.44 -10.86 -5.27
CA ARG A 55 11.61 -9.96 -5.21
C ARG A 55 11.35 -8.59 -4.55
N TRP A 56 10.22 -8.38 -3.88
CA TRP A 56 9.94 -7.12 -3.17
C TRP A 56 11.00 -6.78 -2.11
N ARG A 57 11.58 -7.82 -1.48
CA ARG A 57 12.71 -7.72 -0.54
C ARG A 57 14.03 -7.26 -1.15
N GLU A 58 14.16 -7.20 -2.47
CA GLU A 58 15.36 -6.63 -3.11
C GLU A 58 15.42 -5.11 -2.93
N GLY A 59 14.31 -4.47 -2.55
CA GLY A 59 14.27 -3.06 -2.18
C GLY A 59 14.57 -2.10 -3.33
N LYS A 60 14.69 -2.63 -4.56
CA LYS A 60 14.83 -1.86 -5.79
C LYS A 60 13.43 -1.66 -6.37
N PRO A 61 12.94 -0.41 -6.51
CA PRO A 61 11.74 -0.18 -7.29
C PRO A 61 11.95 -0.75 -8.69
N PRO A 62 10.95 -1.48 -9.25
CA PRO A 62 11.02 -1.87 -10.64
C PRO A 62 11.24 -0.62 -11.47
N LYS A 63 12.15 -0.68 -12.46
CA LYS A 63 12.34 0.42 -13.40
C LYS A 63 10.96 0.74 -13.98
N THR A 64 10.46 1.94 -13.70
CA THR A 64 9.19 2.38 -14.23
C THR A 64 9.36 2.49 -15.73
N ASN A 65 8.89 1.48 -16.46
CA ASN A 65 8.59 1.67 -17.87
C ASN A 65 7.52 2.75 -17.90
N LYS A 66 7.85 3.92 -18.44
CA LYS A 66 6.90 5.02 -18.60
C LYS A 66 5.77 4.49 -19.48
N ILE A 67 4.61 4.23 -18.89
CA ILE A 67 3.40 3.93 -19.66
C ILE A 67 2.87 5.27 -20.11
N TYR A 68 3.08 5.61 -21.38
CA TYR A 68 2.43 6.76 -21.99
C TYR A 68 0.97 6.37 -22.25
N VAL A 69 0.08 6.76 -21.33
CA VAL A 69 -1.35 6.66 -21.55
C VAL A 69 -1.74 7.79 -22.50
N THR A 70 -1.81 7.48 -23.79
CA THR A 70 -2.51 8.34 -24.74
C THR A 70 -4.00 8.21 -24.47
N VAL A 71 -4.60 9.22 -23.84
CA VAL A 71 -6.05 9.41 -23.86
C VAL A 71 -6.44 9.55 -25.34
N ARG A 72 -7.24 8.62 -25.87
CA ARG A 72 -7.80 8.77 -27.21
C ARG A 72 -8.67 10.02 -27.20
N LYS A 73 -8.60 10.80 -28.29
CA LYS A 73 -9.31 12.07 -28.43
C LYS A 73 -10.84 11.89 -28.49
N ASP A 74 -11.33 10.65 -28.58
CA ASP A 74 -12.74 10.29 -28.65
C ASP A 74 -13.43 10.14 -27.27
N ASP A 75 -12.71 10.24 -26.14
CA ASP A 75 -13.30 10.29 -24.78
C ASP A 75 -13.56 11.74 -24.31
N LYS A 76 -13.56 12.70 -25.24
CA LYS A 76 -14.15 14.02 -25.02
C LYS A 76 -15.40 14.09 -25.87
N ASP A 77 -16.54 13.88 -25.24
CA ASP A 77 -17.75 14.70 -25.36
C ASP A 77 -18.91 13.92 -24.74
N GLU A 78 -19.37 14.35 -23.57
CA GLU A 78 -20.78 14.37 -23.13
C GLU A 78 -20.83 14.91 -21.68
N ASP A 79 -20.50 16.19 -21.54
CA ASP A 79 -21.11 17.05 -20.51
C ASP A 79 -22.03 17.99 -21.32
N ASP A 80 -23.34 17.73 -21.32
CA ASP A 80 -24.38 18.72 -21.60
C ASP A 80 -25.67 18.34 -20.82
N GLU A 81 -25.80 18.99 -19.66
CA GLU A 81 -27.01 19.65 -19.13
C GLU A 81 -28.38 18.93 -19.22
N TYR A 82 -28.93 18.50 -18.06
CA TYR A 82 -30.37 18.58 -17.75
C TYR A 82 -30.64 18.57 -16.23
#